data_AF-A0A955PU93-F1
#
_entry.id   AF-A0A955PU93-F1
#
_cell.length_a   1.000
_cell.length_b   1.000
_cell.length_c   1.000
_cell.angle_alpha   90.00
_cell.angle_beta   90.00
_cell.angle_gamma   90.00
#
_symmetry.space_group_name_H-M   'P 1'
#
loop_
_entity.id
_entity.type
_entity.pdbx_description
1 polymer ?
#
loop_
_entity_poly.entity_id
_entity_poly.type
_entity_poly.pdbx_seq_one_letter_code
_entity_poly.pdbx_strand_id
1 'polypeptide(L)'
;MRILLAGMVAMFLMFPLHAAAGFTFDQVVQKAKNLADKPYEAPQLIPKIMREISYEAYKGIRFNPDHSLWKESQSNFQVMFLTPGLHYTHPVTLNVIDAEGLRPLVFKKTDFLFADPEIEKRVPADVGFAGFKLTFPLKNKNEQNQFLVFAGASYFRGVGKENVFGLAGRGLAIDTGLPSGEVFPSFTEFWLVRPSPDAKEMVVYGLLDSISLTGAYQFTIIPGNQTKMKVRTKLFPRKPIQLLGVAPLTSMFFYG
;
A
#
# COMPACT_ATOMS: atom_id res chain seq x y z
N MET A 1 65.73 26.36 -14.67
CA MET A 1 65.32 24.94 -14.65
C MET A 1 63.82 24.91 -14.38
N ARG A 2 63.01 24.60 -15.39
CA ARG A 2 61.54 24.63 -15.37
C ARG A 2 61.01 23.34 -14.73
N ILE A 3 60.11 23.44 -13.75
CA ILE A 3 59.22 22.33 -13.37
C ILE A 3 57.80 22.90 -13.35
N LEU A 4 57.04 22.60 -14.41
CA LEU A 4 55.60 22.84 -14.52
C LEU A 4 54.90 21.67 -13.84
N LEU A 5 54.22 21.91 -12.71
CA LEU A 5 53.30 20.96 -12.11
C LEU A 5 51.90 21.20 -12.71
N ALA A 6 51.50 20.37 -13.66
CA ALA A 6 50.14 20.38 -14.20
C ALA A 6 49.21 19.68 -13.19
N GLY A 7 48.41 20.47 -12.47
CA GLY A 7 47.35 19.96 -11.60
C GLY A 7 46.19 19.43 -12.44
N MET A 8 46.01 18.11 -12.43
CA MET A 8 44.88 17.45 -13.08
C MET A 8 43.64 17.59 -12.18
N VAL A 9 42.78 18.56 -12.49
CA VAL A 9 41.46 18.69 -11.86
C VAL A 9 40.57 17.59 -12.44
N ALA A 10 40.39 16.51 -11.69
CA ALA A 10 39.39 15.50 -12.01
C ALA A 10 37.99 16.06 -11.73
N MET A 11 37.36 16.59 -12.78
CA MET A 11 35.96 16.99 -12.75
C MET A 11 35.10 15.73 -12.65
N PHE A 12 34.69 15.36 -11.42
CA PHE A 12 33.66 14.36 -11.22
C PHE A 12 32.33 14.92 -11.75
N LEU A 13 32.03 14.63 -13.01
CA LEU A 13 30.68 14.69 -13.53
C LEU A 13 29.85 13.64 -12.76
N MET A 14 29.16 14.09 -11.72
CA MET A 14 28.00 13.37 -11.18
C MET A 14 26.97 13.25 -12.29
N PHE A 15 27.03 12.17 -13.06
CA PHE A 15 25.89 11.77 -13.86
C PHE A 15 24.75 11.43 -12.88
N PRO A 16 23.53 11.96 -13.10
CA PRO A 16 22.38 11.45 -12.37
C PRO A 16 22.32 9.96 -12.63
N LEU A 17 22.25 9.18 -11.55
CA LEU A 17 22.01 7.75 -11.61
C LEU A 17 20.83 7.55 -12.56
N HIS A 18 21.05 6.80 -13.65
CA HIS A 18 20.07 6.60 -14.70
C HIS A 18 18.72 6.26 -14.08
N ALA A 19 17.79 7.21 -14.15
CA ALA A 19 16.38 6.87 -14.06
C ALA A 19 16.14 5.97 -15.28
N ALA A 20 16.07 4.65 -15.05
CA ALA A 20 15.30 3.81 -15.94
C ALA A 20 13.99 4.54 -16.22
N ALA A 21 13.51 4.50 -17.47
CA ALA A 21 12.22 5.06 -17.90
C ALA A 21 11.07 4.34 -17.17
N GLY A 22 11.02 4.56 -15.86
CA GLY A 22 10.39 3.72 -14.86
C GLY A 22 9.06 4.30 -14.46
N PHE A 23 8.24 3.45 -13.86
CA PHE A 23 6.86 3.79 -13.60
C PHE A 23 6.72 5.01 -12.67
N THR A 24 5.90 5.99 -13.06
CA THR A 24 5.77 7.28 -12.35
C THR A 24 4.35 7.54 -11.88
N PHE A 25 4.20 8.52 -10.98
CA PHE A 25 2.90 9.00 -10.53
C PHE A 25 1.98 9.40 -11.70
N ASP A 26 2.51 9.98 -12.78
CA ASP A 26 1.68 10.42 -13.91
C ASP A 26 1.01 9.27 -14.66
N GLN A 27 1.57 8.06 -14.63
CA GLN A 27 0.89 6.88 -15.19
C GLN A 27 -0.33 6.46 -14.35
N VAL A 28 -0.22 6.60 -13.01
CA VAL A 28 -1.35 6.36 -12.10
C VAL A 28 -2.43 7.42 -12.31
N VAL A 29 -2.02 8.68 -12.50
CA VAL A 29 -2.90 9.79 -12.85
C VAL A 29 -3.64 9.50 -14.15
N GLN A 30 -2.93 9.05 -15.19
CA GLN A 30 -3.56 8.73 -16.47
C GLN A 30 -4.55 7.56 -16.32
N LYS A 31 -4.20 6.55 -15.52
CA LYS A 31 -5.10 5.41 -15.24
C LYS A 31 -6.37 5.86 -14.50
N ALA A 32 -6.24 6.69 -13.48
CA ALA A 32 -7.38 7.26 -12.76
C ALA A 32 -8.27 8.10 -13.68
N LYS A 33 -7.67 8.98 -14.51
CA LYS A 33 -8.40 9.79 -15.50
C LYS A 33 -9.19 8.91 -16.47
N ASN A 34 -8.55 7.92 -17.07
CA ASN A 34 -9.20 6.99 -18.01
C ASN A 34 -10.35 6.21 -17.37
N LEU A 35 -10.25 5.87 -16.08
CA LEU A 35 -11.33 5.24 -15.33
C LEU A 35 -12.47 6.20 -15.03
N ALA A 36 -12.20 7.50 -14.86
CA ALA A 36 -13.24 8.50 -14.62
C ALA A 36 -14.16 8.67 -15.84
N ASP A 37 -13.61 8.47 -17.05
CA ASP A 37 -14.34 8.57 -18.31
C ASP A 37 -15.23 7.35 -18.63
N LYS A 38 -15.33 6.39 -17.70
CA LYS A 38 -16.11 5.15 -17.85
C LYS A 38 -17.08 4.95 -16.67
N PRO A 39 -18.19 4.23 -16.89
CA PRO A 39 -19.02 3.76 -15.79
C PRO A 39 -18.19 2.96 -14.76
N TYR A 40 -18.55 3.10 -13.49
CA TYR A 40 -17.91 2.33 -12.42
C TYR A 40 -18.23 0.83 -12.56
N GLU A 41 -17.18 0.02 -12.51
CA GLU A 41 -17.27 -1.44 -12.42
C GLU A 41 -16.80 -1.89 -11.04
N ALA A 42 -17.65 -2.59 -10.31
CA ALA A 42 -17.26 -3.14 -9.02
C ALA A 42 -16.20 -4.24 -9.19
N PRO A 43 -15.18 -4.31 -8.32
CA PRO A 43 -14.20 -5.40 -8.37
C PRO A 43 -14.87 -6.77 -8.21
N GLN A 44 -14.19 -7.82 -8.65
CA GLN A 44 -14.70 -9.18 -8.46
C GLN A 44 -14.75 -9.55 -6.97
N LEU A 45 -15.85 -10.20 -6.59
CA LEU A 45 -15.98 -10.76 -5.25
C LEU A 45 -15.03 -11.93 -5.06
N ILE A 46 -14.45 -12.02 -3.88
CA ILE A 46 -13.72 -13.21 -3.47
C ILE A 46 -14.66 -14.42 -3.33
N PRO A 47 -14.10 -15.66 -3.37
CA PRO A 47 -14.85 -16.88 -3.20
C PRO A 47 -15.75 -16.87 -1.96
N LYS A 48 -16.96 -17.44 -2.09
CA LYS A 48 -17.98 -17.46 -1.01
C LYS A 48 -17.42 -17.97 0.31
N ILE A 49 -16.57 -19.00 0.26
CA ILE A 49 -15.92 -19.57 1.45
C ILE A 49 -15.08 -18.57 2.24
N MET A 50 -14.42 -17.61 1.57
CA MET A 50 -13.66 -16.56 2.24
C MET A 50 -14.58 -15.48 2.82
N ARG A 51 -15.74 -15.23 2.19
CA ARG A 51 -16.73 -14.26 2.68
C ARG A 51 -17.48 -14.77 3.91
N GLU A 52 -17.69 -16.08 3.99
CA GLU A 52 -18.47 -16.76 5.05
C GLU A 52 -17.59 -17.51 6.06
N ILE A 53 -16.28 -17.35 5.99
CA ILE A 53 -15.35 -17.90 6.97
C ILE A 53 -15.70 -17.38 8.38
N SER A 54 -15.48 -18.18 9.43
CA SER A 54 -15.66 -17.68 10.79
C SER A 54 -14.54 -16.70 11.16
N TYR A 55 -14.81 -15.80 12.11
CA TYR A 55 -13.80 -14.86 12.61
C TYR A 55 -12.56 -15.60 13.15
N GLU A 56 -12.75 -16.67 13.91
CA GLU A 56 -11.65 -17.45 14.47
C GLU A 56 -10.82 -18.14 13.39
N ALA A 57 -11.47 -18.74 12.38
CA ALA A 57 -10.76 -19.35 11.25
C ALA A 57 -9.98 -18.30 10.44
N TYR A 58 -10.57 -17.13 10.17
CA TYR A 58 -9.86 -16.04 9.49
C TYR A 58 -8.68 -15.51 10.30
N LYS A 59 -8.84 -15.40 11.63
CA LYS A 59 -7.77 -15.08 12.57
C LYS A 59 -6.69 -16.19 12.61
N GLY A 60 -7.01 -17.42 12.23
CA GLY A 60 -6.03 -18.49 12.06
C GLY A 60 -5.14 -18.35 10.81
N ILE A 61 -5.50 -17.50 9.84
CA ILE A 61 -4.73 -17.28 8.62
C ILE A 61 -3.72 -16.14 8.85
N ARG A 62 -2.44 -16.44 8.70
CA ARG A 62 -1.35 -15.49 9.00
C ARG A 62 -0.30 -15.52 7.91
N PHE A 63 0.17 -14.34 7.49
CA PHE A 63 1.32 -14.29 6.58
C PHE A 63 2.58 -14.80 7.29
N ASN A 64 3.36 -15.64 6.61
CA ASN A 64 4.65 -16.12 7.09
C ASN A 64 5.70 -14.99 6.98
N PRO A 65 6.23 -14.45 8.10
CA PRO A 65 7.22 -13.38 8.05
C PRO A 65 8.51 -13.74 7.30
N ASP A 66 8.82 -15.03 7.15
CA ASP A 66 9.98 -15.48 6.36
C ASP A 66 9.81 -15.28 4.86
N HIS A 67 8.58 -15.13 4.39
CA HIS A 67 8.28 -14.89 2.98
C HIS A 67 8.07 -13.38 2.68
N SER A 68 8.41 -12.50 3.63
CA SER A 68 8.24 -11.05 3.45
C SER A 68 8.99 -10.55 2.22
N LEU A 69 8.31 -9.72 1.42
CA LEU A 69 8.91 -9.12 0.23
C LEU A 69 10.16 -8.31 0.64
N TRP A 70 11.24 -8.48 -0.12
CA TRP A 70 12.55 -7.83 0.07
C TRP A 70 13.33 -8.23 1.33
N LYS A 71 12.89 -9.28 2.05
CA LYS A 71 13.67 -9.87 3.16
C LYS A 71 15.05 -10.33 2.71
N GLU A 72 15.13 -11.08 1.61
CA GLU A 72 16.40 -11.61 1.07
C GLU A 72 17.37 -10.51 0.64
N SER A 73 16.85 -9.35 0.21
CA SER A 73 17.67 -8.19 -0.14
C SER A 73 18.13 -7.34 1.04
N GLN A 74 17.90 -7.80 2.28
CA GLN A 74 18.27 -7.11 3.51
C GLN A 74 17.77 -5.66 3.58
N SER A 75 16.61 -5.39 2.96
CA SER A 75 15.98 -4.08 3.00
C SER A 75 15.43 -3.81 4.39
N ASN A 76 15.63 -2.58 4.88
CA ASN A 76 14.97 -2.11 6.09
C ASN A 76 13.45 -2.15 5.94
N PHE A 77 12.94 -1.81 4.75
CA PHE A 77 11.52 -1.96 4.42
C PHE A 77 11.24 -3.37 3.92
N GLN A 78 10.34 -4.08 4.60
CA GLN A 78 9.79 -5.35 4.10
C GLN A 78 8.26 -5.27 4.07
N VAL A 79 7.64 -6.10 3.23
CA VAL A 79 6.18 -6.10 3.04
C VAL A 79 5.61 -7.45 3.43
N MET A 80 4.58 -7.43 4.27
CA MET A 80 3.76 -8.58 4.61
C MET A 80 2.38 -8.42 3.96
N PHE A 81 1.82 -9.49 3.41
CA PHE A 81 0.54 -9.41 2.71
C PHE A 81 -0.64 -9.83 3.59
N LEU A 82 -1.85 -9.43 3.19
CA LEU A 82 -3.09 -9.78 3.87
C LEU A 82 -3.98 -10.61 2.94
N THR A 83 -4.56 -11.68 3.46
CA THR A 83 -5.60 -12.42 2.72
C THR A 83 -6.95 -11.70 2.84
N PRO A 84 -7.77 -11.71 1.77
CA PRO A 84 -9.15 -11.28 1.87
C PRO A 84 -10.01 -12.30 2.60
N GLY A 85 -11.14 -11.85 3.11
CA GLY A 85 -12.04 -12.63 3.93
C GLY A 85 -12.89 -11.75 4.84
N LEU A 86 -14.01 -12.28 5.30
CA LEU A 86 -15.02 -11.54 6.07
C LEU A 86 -15.41 -10.24 5.34
N HIS A 87 -15.00 -9.09 5.89
CA HIS A 87 -15.32 -7.76 5.40
C HIS A 87 -14.40 -7.29 4.26
N TYR A 88 -13.25 -7.93 4.04
CA TYR A 88 -12.40 -7.67 2.87
C TYR A 88 -12.89 -8.52 1.69
N THR A 89 -14.00 -8.11 1.07
CA THR A 89 -14.73 -8.92 0.09
C THR A 89 -14.20 -8.83 -1.35
N HIS A 90 -13.24 -7.95 -1.59
CA HIS A 90 -12.65 -7.69 -2.90
C HIS A 90 -11.13 -7.71 -2.79
N PRO A 91 -10.41 -8.33 -3.74
CA PRO A 91 -8.97 -8.28 -3.76
C PRO A 91 -8.46 -6.93 -4.28
N VAL A 92 -7.23 -6.57 -3.89
CA VAL A 92 -6.46 -5.47 -4.43
C VAL A 92 -5.33 -6.01 -5.29
N THR A 93 -5.07 -5.35 -6.41
CA THR A 93 -3.93 -5.68 -7.27
C THR A 93 -2.66 -5.09 -6.66
N LEU A 94 -1.61 -5.88 -6.52
CA LEU A 94 -0.32 -5.42 -6.02
C LEU A 94 0.74 -5.58 -7.11
N ASN A 95 1.56 -4.56 -7.30
CA ASN A 95 2.68 -4.55 -8.22
C ASN A 95 3.97 -4.14 -7.51
N VAL A 96 5.11 -4.55 -8.05
CA VAL A 96 6.44 -4.07 -7.65
C VAL A 96 7.04 -3.29 -8.81
N ILE A 97 7.73 -2.21 -8.48
CA ILE A 97 8.60 -1.47 -9.39
C ILE A 97 10.03 -1.57 -8.85
N ASP A 98 10.90 -2.22 -9.61
CA ASP A 98 12.33 -2.37 -9.29
C ASP A 98 13.21 -2.04 -10.53
N ALA A 99 14.49 -2.38 -10.48
CA ALA A 99 15.44 -2.08 -11.56
C ALA A 99 15.08 -2.84 -12.85
N GLU A 100 14.40 -3.98 -12.70
CA GLU A 100 13.91 -4.84 -13.77
C GLU A 100 12.60 -4.32 -14.38
N GLY A 101 11.96 -3.33 -13.75
CA GLY A 101 10.77 -2.66 -14.25
C GLY A 101 9.52 -2.90 -13.38
N LEU A 102 8.35 -2.82 -14.01
CA LEU A 102 7.06 -3.07 -13.35
C LEU A 102 6.66 -4.53 -13.51
N ARG A 103 6.31 -5.18 -12.40
CA ARG A 103 5.83 -6.56 -12.39
C ARG A 103 4.67 -6.78 -11.41
N PRO A 104 3.66 -7.56 -11.77
CA PRO A 104 2.60 -7.92 -10.84
C PRO A 104 3.14 -8.84 -9.73
N LEU A 105 2.61 -8.68 -8.52
CA LEU A 105 2.77 -9.66 -7.45
C LEU A 105 1.70 -10.72 -7.59
N VAL A 106 2.12 -11.98 -7.55
CA VAL A 106 1.23 -13.14 -7.62
C VAL A 106 0.94 -13.61 -6.20
N PHE A 107 -0.34 -13.84 -5.90
CA PHE A 107 -0.73 -14.43 -4.63
C PHE A 107 -0.22 -15.87 -4.54
N LYS A 108 0.40 -16.22 -3.42
CA LYS A 108 0.80 -17.58 -3.11
C LYS A 108 0.23 -17.98 -1.77
N LYS A 109 -0.67 -18.95 -1.76
CA LYS A 109 -1.20 -19.54 -0.54
C LYS A 109 -0.09 -20.05 0.41
N THR A 110 1.03 -20.52 -0.16
CA THR A 110 2.22 -20.98 0.59
C THR A 110 2.94 -19.88 1.37
N ASP A 111 2.65 -18.61 1.11
CA ASP A 111 3.16 -17.49 1.91
C ASP A 111 2.37 -17.27 3.19
N PHE A 112 1.32 -18.08 3.41
CA PHE A 112 0.45 -18.00 4.57
C PHE A 112 0.50 -19.30 5.38
N LEU A 113 0.49 -19.13 6.69
CA LEU A 113 0.33 -20.15 7.70
C LEU A 113 -1.15 -20.25 8.07
N PHE A 114 -1.60 -21.48 8.27
CA PHE A 114 -2.97 -21.80 8.66
C PHE A 114 -2.94 -22.51 10.01
N ALA A 115 -3.63 -21.95 11.00
CA ALA A 115 -3.78 -22.61 12.30
C ALA A 115 -4.62 -23.90 12.23
N ASP A 116 -5.54 -23.97 11.27
CA ASP A 116 -6.42 -25.12 11.03
C ASP A 116 -6.15 -25.70 9.62
N PRO A 117 -5.62 -26.93 9.52
CA PRO A 117 -5.37 -27.61 8.24
C PRO A 117 -6.64 -27.86 7.41
N GLU A 118 -7.82 -27.97 8.02
CA GLU A 118 -9.07 -28.14 7.29
C GLU A 118 -9.51 -26.83 6.64
N ILE A 119 -9.22 -25.69 7.29
CA ILE A 119 -9.36 -24.38 6.64
C ILE A 119 -8.39 -24.26 5.49
N GLU A 120 -7.12 -24.65 5.70
CA GLU A 120 -6.12 -24.63 4.63
C GLU A 120 -6.63 -25.38 3.39
N LYS A 121 -7.06 -26.64 3.51
CA LYS A 121 -7.55 -27.43 2.36
C LYS A 121 -8.69 -26.75 1.58
N ARG A 122 -9.55 -26.01 2.27
CA ARG A 122 -10.74 -25.39 1.67
C ARG A 122 -10.48 -23.99 1.09
N VAL A 123 -9.43 -23.30 1.53
CA VAL A 123 -9.04 -22.00 0.97
C VAL A 123 -8.44 -22.21 -0.44
N PRO A 124 -8.96 -21.53 -1.48
CA PRO A 124 -8.43 -21.63 -2.84
C PRO A 124 -6.96 -21.26 -2.93
N ALA A 125 -6.27 -21.80 -3.95
CA ALA A 125 -4.85 -21.52 -4.18
C ALA A 125 -4.58 -20.05 -4.46
N ASP A 126 -5.52 -19.37 -5.12
CA ASP A 126 -5.52 -17.93 -5.36
C ASP A 126 -6.83 -17.30 -4.88
N VAL A 127 -6.71 -16.42 -3.89
CA VAL A 127 -7.80 -15.58 -3.39
C VAL A 127 -7.50 -14.09 -3.56
N GLY A 128 -6.34 -13.74 -4.14
CA GLY A 128 -5.83 -12.38 -4.20
C GLY A 128 -5.40 -11.80 -2.85
N PHE A 129 -5.08 -10.51 -2.83
CA PHE A 129 -4.65 -9.78 -1.63
C PHE A 129 -5.76 -8.88 -1.10
N ALA A 130 -5.91 -8.74 0.21
CA ALA A 130 -6.76 -7.69 0.81
C ALA A 130 -6.05 -6.34 0.96
N GLY A 131 -4.72 -6.37 0.90
CA GLY A 131 -3.86 -5.26 1.27
C GLY A 131 -2.51 -5.76 1.74
N PHE A 132 -1.77 -4.88 2.40
CA PHE A 132 -0.41 -5.17 2.85
C PHE A 132 -0.05 -4.34 4.09
N LYS A 133 0.99 -4.82 4.78
CA LYS A 133 1.65 -4.14 5.89
C LYS A 133 3.09 -3.85 5.52
N LEU A 134 3.55 -2.66 5.87
CA LEU A 134 4.98 -2.35 5.85
C LEU A 134 5.57 -2.64 7.23
N THR A 135 6.77 -3.20 7.19
CA THR A 135 7.62 -3.43 8.35
C THR A 135 8.90 -2.63 8.23
N PHE A 136 9.43 -2.20 9.38
CA PHE A 136 10.69 -1.47 9.48
C PHE A 136 11.35 -1.73 10.84
N PRO A 137 12.69 -1.71 10.95
CA PRO A 137 13.39 -1.82 12.23
C PRO A 137 13.29 -0.54 13.07
N LEU A 138 12.10 -0.30 13.65
CA LEU A 138 11.79 0.90 14.44
C LEU A 138 12.37 0.84 15.86
N LYS A 139 12.26 -0.32 16.51
CA LYS A 139 12.70 -0.51 17.89
C LYS A 139 14.17 -0.89 17.96
N ASN A 140 14.52 -1.94 17.22
CA ASN A 140 15.84 -2.55 17.19
C ASN A 140 16.26 -2.86 15.75
N LYS A 141 17.57 -2.82 15.46
CA LYS A 141 18.10 -3.05 14.09
C LYS A 141 17.73 -4.42 13.49
N ASN A 142 17.51 -5.43 14.33
CA ASN A 142 17.27 -6.81 13.92
C ASN A 142 15.79 -7.24 14.06
N GLU A 143 14.89 -6.29 14.35
CA GLU A 143 13.48 -6.58 14.63
C GLU A 143 12.58 -5.85 13.63
N GLN A 144 11.90 -6.59 12.76
CA GLN A 144 10.97 -6.00 11.80
C GLN A 144 9.62 -5.70 12.49
N ASN A 145 9.34 -4.42 12.73
CA ASN A 145 8.11 -3.96 13.37
C ASN A 145 7.07 -3.58 12.31
N GLN A 146 5.86 -4.14 12.39
CA GLN A 146 4.71 -3.66 11.60
C GLN A 146 4.39 -2.23 12.01
N PHE A 147 4.46 -1.29 11.06
CA PHE A 147 4.28 0.13 11.38
C PHE A 147 3.27 0.85 10.50
N LEU A 148 2.90 0.27 9.35
CA LEU A 148 1.90 0.84 8.45
C LEU A 148 1.08 -0.28 7.80
N VAL A 149 -0.23 -0.09 7.70
CA VAL A 149 -1.16 -1.05 7.08
C VAL A 149 -2.05 -0.32 6.09
N PHE A 150 -2.17 -0.86 4.87
CA PHE A 150 -3.18 -0.50 3.88
C PHE A 150 -4.15 -1.68 3.74
N ALA A 151 -5.40 -1.50 4.17
CA ALA A 151 -6.43 -2.54 4.09
C ALA A 151 -7.83 -1.95 4.28
N GLY A 152 -8.77 -2.37 3.43
CA GLY A 152 -10.18 -2.01 3.52
C GLY A 152 -10.48 -0.63 2.94
N ALA A 153 -11.37 -0.58 1.95
CA ALA A 153 -11.70 0.64 1.21
C ALA A 153 -10.43 1.45 0.90
N SER A 154 -10.38 2.73 1.28
CA SER A 154 -9.20 3.58 1.11
C SER A 154 -8.46 3.85 2.43
N TYR A 155 -8.62 2.98 3.43
CA TYR A 155 -8.05 3.18 4.76
C TYR A 155 -6.58 2.78 4.83
N PHE A 156 -5.86 3.52 5.66
CA PHE A 156 -4.53 3.15 6.12
C PHE A 156 -4.29 3.57 7.56
N ARG A 157 -3.45 2.82 8.28
CA ARG A 157 -3.11 3.08 9.69
C ARG A 157 -1.61 3.02 9.86
N GLY A 158 -1.04 3.99 10.55
CA GLY A 158 0.40 4.07 10.81
C GLY A 158 0.71 4.38 12.26
N VAL A 159 1.89 3.95 12.70
CA VAL A 159 2.42 4.19 14.04
C VAL A 159 3.87 4.67 13.96
N GLY A 160 4.27 5.54 14.88
CA GLY A 160 5.67 5.84 15.15
C GLY A 160 6.30 4.85 16.12
N LYS A 161 7.56 5.11 16.49
CA LYS A 161 8.27 4.35 17.52
C LYS A 161 7.51 4.43 18.86
N GLU A 162 7.33 3.29 19.51
CA GLU A 162 6.58 3.11 20.77
C GLU A 162 5.07 3.42 20.74
N ASN A 163 4.47 3.67 19.56
CA ASN A 163 3.02 3.78 19.45
C ASN A 163 2.35 2.44 19.15
N VAL A 164 1.05 2.35 19.46
CA VAL A 164 0.16 1.26 19.05
C VAL A 164 -0.88 1.78 18.06
N PHE A 165 -1.43 0.90 17.21
CA PHE A 165 -2.43 1.30 16.23
C PHE A 165 -3.70 1.82 16.91
N GLY A 166 -4.15 3.00 16.50
CA GLY A 166 -5.38 3.64 16.95
C GLY A 166 -6.19 4.16 15.77
N LEU A 167 -6.08 5.48 15.52
CA LEU A 167 -6.76 6.15 14.42
C LEU A 167 -6.33 5.64 13.04
N ALA A 168 -7.17 5.92 12.03
CA ALA A 168 -6.90 5.64 10.63
C ALA A 168 -6.99 6.92 9.80
N GLY A 169 -6.16 7.00 8.75
CA GLY A 169 -6.39 7.89 7.62
C GLY A 169 -7.22 7.17 6.55
N ARG A 170 -7.89 7.95 5.70
CA ARG A 170 -8.45 7.44 4.44
C ARG A 170 -7.92 8.24 3.26
N GLY A 171 -7.91 7.65 2.08
CA GLY A 171 -7.59 8.36 0.84
C GLY A 171 -8.57 9.49 0.57
N LEU A 172 -9.86 9.26 0.84
CA LEU A 172 -10.93 10.22 0.61
C LEU A 172 -12.19 9.84 1.41
N ALA A 173 -13.03 10.82 1.71
CA ALA A 173 -14.38 10.65 2.24
C ALA A 173 -15.38 11.36 1.31
N ILE A 174 -16.52 10.74 1.03
CA ILE A 174 -17.53 11.26 0.10
C ILE A 174 -18.90 11.16 0.78
N ASP A 175 -19.57 12.31 0.89
CA ASP A 175 -20.93 12.45 1.42
C ASP A 175 -21.11 11.88 2.85
N THR A 176 -20.01 11.84 3.62
CA THR A 176 -20.01 11.39 5.02
C THR A 176 -20.94 12.27 5.87
N GLY A 177 -21.87 11.63 6.59
CA GLY A 177 -22.82 12.31 7.47
C GLY A 177 -24.03 12.92 6.77
N LEU A 178 -24.14 12.79 5.44
CA LEU A 178 -25.30 13.29 4.69
C LEU A 178 -26.44 12.25 4.61
N PRO A 179 -27.71 12.70 4.48
CA PRO A 179 -28.86 11.79 4.30
C PRO A 179 -28.79 10.92 3.05
N SER A 180 -28.02 11.31 2.02
CA SER A 180 -27.80 10.55 0.79
C SER A 180 -27.02 9.24 1.01
N GLY A 181 -26.35 9.11 2.15
CA GLY A 181 -25.48 7.98 2.48
C GLY A 181 -24.03 8.24 2.06
N GLU A 182 -23.11 7.75 2.90
CA GLU A 182 -21.67 7.83 2.64
C GLU A 182 -21.26 6.86 1.53
N VAL A 183 -20.42 7.34 0.61
CA VAL A 183 -19.74 6.50 -0.38
C VAL A 183 -18.33 6.21 0.11
N PHE A 184 -17.91 4.95 0.03
CA PHE A 184 -16.59 4.50 0.45
C PHE A 184 -15.70 4.17 -0.75
N PRO A 185 -14.83 5.10 -1.20
CA PRO A 185 -13.87 4.78 -2.24
C PRO A 185 -12.85 3.75 -1.78
N SER A 186 -12.42 2.90 -2.72
CA SER A 186 -11.49 1.82 -2.44
C SER A 186 -10.18 2.00 -3.19
N PHE A 187 -9.06 1.71 -2.55
CA PHE A 187 -7.82 1.45 -3.30
C PHE A 187 -7.93 0.09 -3.97
N THR A 188 -7.87 0.07 -5.30
CA THR A 188 -8.03 -1.16 -6.10
C THR A 188 -6.70 -1.71 -6.59
N GLU A 189 -5.67 -0.86 -6.67
CA GLU A 189 -4.34 -1.25 -7.11
C GLU A 189 -3.25 -0.42 -6.45
N PHE A 190 -2.13 -1.09 -6.15
CA PHE A 190 -0.93 -0.46 -5.62
C PHE A 190 0.31 -0.82 -6.43
N TRP A 191 1.27 0.09 -6.44
CA TRP A 191 2.62 -0.15 -6.93
C TRP A 191 3.63 0.19 -5.85
N LEU A 192 4.37 -0.84 -5.41
CA LEU A 192 5.37 -0.75 -4.37
C LEU A 192 6.72 -0.50 -5.02
N VAL A 193 7.26 0.71 -4.87
CA VAL A 193 8.59 1.04 -5.40
C VAL A 193 9.63 0.43 -4.48
N ARG A 194 10.47 -0.45 -5.01
CA ARG A 194 11.55 -1.11 -4.26
C ARG A 194 12.54 -0.05 -3.77
N PRO A 195 12.69 0.14 -2.44
CA PRO A 195 13.68 1.05 -1.92
C PRO A 195 15.09 0.45 -1.99
N SER A 196 16.13 1.29 -1.86
CA SER A 196 17.48 0.79 -1.57
C SER A 196 17.51 0.09 -0.21
N PRO A 197 18.43 -0.86 0.03
CA PRO A 197 18.45 -1.62 1.30
C PRO A 197 18.51 -0.74 2.56
N ASP A 198 19.22 0.38 2.49
CA ASP A 198 19.46 1.33 3.57
C ASP A 198 18.49 2.52 3.61
N ALA A 199 17.54 2.57 2.67
CA ALA A 199 16.61 3.68 2.49
C ALA A 199 15.89 4.06 3.79
N LYS A 200 15.63 5.37 3.93
CA LYS A 200 14.87 5.94 5.06
C LYS A 200 13.44 6.31 4.68
N GLU A 201 13.10 6.19 3.40
CA GLU A 201 11.77 6.39 2.90
C GLU A 201 11.42 5.36 1.82
N MET A 202 10.12 5.11 1.67
CA MET A 202 9.58 4.23 0.65
C MET A 202 8.44 4.95 -0.09
N VAL A 203 8.39 4.79 -1.40
CA VAL A 203 7.30 5.29 -2.24
C VAL A 203 6.32 4.17 -2.53
N VAL A 204 5.04 4.45 -2.31
CA VAL A 204 3.92 3.60 -2.72
C VAL A 204 2.97 4.44 -3.57
N TYR A 205 2.62 3.93 -4.74
CA TYR A 205 1.53 4.50 -5.52
C TYR A 205 0.23 3.72 -5.29
N GLY A 206 -0.91 4.42 -5.30
CA GLY A 206 -2.24 3.82 -5.14
C GLY A 206 -3.23 4.38 -6.15
N LEU A 207 -4.05 3.50 -6.72
CA LEU A 207 -5.21 3.84 -7.55
C LEU A 207 -6.48 3.68 -6.72
N LEU A 208 -7.25 4.75 -6.61
CA LEU A 208 -8.52 4.80 -5.91
C LEU A 208 -9.66 4.81 -6.92
N ASP A 209 -10.67 3.98 -6.69
CA ASP A 209 -11.85 3.88 -7.53
C ASP A 209 -13.14 3.80 -6.69
N SER A 210 -14.21 4.40 -7.19
CA SER A 210 -15.54 4.43 -6.57
C SER A 210 -16.61 4.84 -7.57
N ILE A 211 -17.87 4.58 -7.24
CA ILE A 211 -19.01 4.99 -8.08
C ILE A 211 -19.04 6.48 -8.46
N SER A 212 -18.49 7.37 -7.62
CA SER A 212 -18.57 8.81 -7.80
C SER A 212 -17.27 9.46 -8.25
N LEU A 213 -16.11 8.82 -8.07
CA LEU A 213 -14.80 9.43 -8.27
C LEU A 213 -13.67 8.40 -8.38
N THR A 214 -12.65 8.74 -9.17
CA THR A 214 -11.35 8.03 -9.19
C THR A 214 -10.24 8.94 -8.70
N GLY A 215 -9.13 8.35 -8.24
CA GLY A 215 -7.99 9.11 -7.77
C GLY A 215 -6.66 8.40 -7.93
N ALA A 216 -5.61 9.17 -8.14
CA ALA A 216 -4.23 8.70 -8.15
C ALA A 216 -3.52 9.22 -6.90
N TYR A 217 -2.79 8.36 -6.21
CA TYR A 217 -2.09 8.67 -4.96
C TYR A 217 -0.62 8.28 -5.05
N GLN A 218 0.25 9.14 -4.51
CA GLN A 218 1.63 8.83 -4.17
C GLN A 218 1.81 9.06 -2.67
N PHE A 219 2.26 8.02 -1.97
CA PHE A 219 2.62 8.03 -0.58
C PHE A 219 4.15 7.96 -0.47
N THR A 220 4.79 9.00 0.07
CA THR A 220 6.19 8.94 0.50
C THR A 220 6.20 8.72 2.01
N ILE A 221 6.65 7.54 2.42
CA ILE A 221 6.50 7.00 3.78
C ILE A 221 7.86 7.04 4.48
N ILE A 222 7.93 7.73 5.61
CA ILE A 222 9.17 7.98 6.36
C ILE A 222 8.97 7.49 7.80
N PRO A 223 9.35 6.24 8.13
CA PRO A 223 9.25 5.71 9.48
C PRO A 223 10.23 6.38 10.45
N GLY A 224 9.89 6.43 11.73
CA GLY A 224 10.76 6.97 12.78
C GLY A 224 10.03 7.12 14.12
N ASN A 225 10.55 7.97 15.01
CA ASN A 225 9.84 8.34 16.25
C ASN A 225 8.40 8.80 15.97
N GLN A 226 8.24 9.54 14.88
CA GLN A 226 6.96 9.77 14.23
C GLN A 226 7.05 9.25 12.80
N THR A 227 6.12 8.40 12.40
CA THR A 227 6.00 8.01 10.99
C THR A 227 5.34 9.17 10.25
N LYS A 228 6.08 9.78 9.31
CA LYS A 228 5.57 10.83 8.43
C LYS A 228 5.15 10.23 7.11
N MET A 229 4.07 10.75 6.55
CA MET A 229 3.58 10.35 5.24
C MET A 229 3.26 11.60 4.43
N LYS A 230 4.00 11.83 3.34
CA LYS A 230 3.64 12.85 2.35
C LYS A 230 2.68 12.21 1.35
N VAL A 231 1.52 12.82 1.15
CA VAL A 231 0.51 12.33 0.21
C VAL A 231 0.34 13.34 -0.90
N ARG A 232 0.61 12.92 -2.13
CA ARG A 232 0.25 13.67 -3.35
C ARG A 232 -0.91 12.95 -4.00
N THR A 233 -1.94 13.69 -4.41
CA THR A 233 -3.11 13.11 -5.06
C THR A 233 -3.61 13.95 -6.24
N LYS A 234 -4.25 13.29 -7.20
CA LYS A 234 -5.09 13.90 -8.23
C LYS A 234 -6.41 13.14 -8.27
N LEU A 235 -7.52 13.88 -8.22
CA LEU A 235 -8.87 13.33 -8.13
C LEU A 235 -9.67 13.68 -9.39
N PHE A 236 -10.49 12.74 -9.85
CA PHE A 236 -11.31 12.87 -11.05
C PHE A 236 -12.74 12.44 -10.74
N PRO A 237 -13.66 13.39 -10.49
CA PRO A 237 -15.07 13.07 -10.28
C PRO A 237 -15.70 12.41 -11.52
N ARG A 238 -16.46 11.33 -11.31
CA ARG A 238 -17.36 10.73 -12.31
C ARG A 238 -18.76 11.33 -12.27
N LYS A 239 -19.18 11.74 -11.07
CA LYS A 239 -20.51 12.27 -10.77
C LYS A 239 -20.37 13.52 -9.89
N PRO A 240 -21.41 14.37 -9.82
CA PRO A 240 -21.47 15.43 -8.81
C PRO A 240 -21.32 14.84 -7.39
N ILE A 241 -20.56 15.52 -6.55
CA ILE A 241 -20.31 15.16 -5.14
C ILE A 241 -20.79 16.33 -4.30
N GLN A 242 -21.59 16.06 -3.27
CA GLN A 242 -22.13 17.11 -2.41
C GLN A 242 -21.12 17.53 -1.34
N LEU A 243 -20.43 16.57 -0.72
CA LEU A 243 -19.41 16.81 0.28
C LEU A 243 -18.18 15.94 0.05
N LEU A 244 -17.04 16.60 -0.19
CA LEU A 244 -15.74 15.98 -0.39
C LEU A 244 -14.85 16.18 0.83
N GLY A 245 -14.55 15.10 1.55
CA GLY A 245 -13.60 15.10 2.67
C GLY A 245 -12.19 14.74 2.19
N VAL A 246 -11.30 15.73 2.18
CA VAL A 246 -9.88 15.58 1.82
C VAL A 246 -9.04 15.33 3.07
N ALA A 247 -8.07 14.41 2.98
CA ALA A 247 -7.22 13.97 4.09
C ALA A 247 -8.02 13.57 5.36
N PRO A 248 -9.08 12.74 5.24
CA PRO A 248 -9.92 12.38 6.37
C PRO A 248 -9.18 11.50 7.38
N LEU A 249 -9.48 11.73 8.66
CA LEU A 249 -9.09 10.88 9.77
C LEU A 249 -10.33 10.25 10.40
N THR A 250 -10.19 9.04 10.92
CA THR A 250 -11.24 8.33 11.64
C THR A 250 -10.67 7.77 12.92
N SER A 251 -11.36 8.05 14.02
CA SER A 251 -10.99 7.58 15.36
C SER A 251 -12.24 7.13 16.11
N MET A 252 -12.08 6.72 17.36
CA MET A 252 -13.15 6.32 18.25
C MET A 252 -12.98 7.04 19.59
N PHE A 253 -14.06 7.57 20.12
CA PHE A 253 -14.16 8.12 21.47
C PHE A 253 -15.36 7.49 22.15
N PHE A 254 -15.17 6.96 23.36
CA PHE A 254 -16.23 6.28 24.11
C PHE A 254 -16.77 7.14 25.25
N TYR A 255 -15.90 7.65 26.12
CA TYR A 255 -16.19 8.63 27.18
C TYR A 255 -14.88 9.34 27.60
N GLY A 256 -14.99 10.44 28.35
CA GLY A 256 -13.85 11.23 28.86
C GLY A 256 -14.29 12.36 29.79
#